data_AF-A0A803LLH2-F1
#
_entry.id   AF-A0A803LLH2-F1
#
_cell.length_a   1.000
_cell.length_b   1.000
_cell.length_c   1.000
_cell.angle_alpha   90.00
_cell.angle_beta   90.00
_cell.angle_gamma   90.00
#
_symmetry.space_group_name_H-M   'P 1'
#
loop_
_entity.id
_entity.type
_entity.pdbx_description
1 polymer ?
#
loop_
_entity_poly.entity_id
_entity_poly.type
_entity_poly.pdbx_seq_one_letter_code
_entity_poly.pdbx_strand_id
1 'polypeptide(L)'
;MGTAHDSASVLGIKFDAKFTNSPSFKYFVIAYAVVSFYSLVVLLLPFKNLLWRLILVLDMVVTLLLTSAASAALAIAYVGKKGNSHAGWLAICGQVPKFCDQTSAALAVGFVAAIIYFVLLLYSLHAVLSPLFPAST
;
A
#
# COMPACT_ATOMS: atom_id res chain seq x y z
N MET A 1 -8.28 -2.47 -6.64
CA MET A 1 -8.75 -2.87 -5.30
C MET A 1 -10.14 -2.31 -4.95
N GLY A 2 -10.40 -1.00 -5.11
CA GLY A 2 -11.68 -0.38 -4.68
C GLY A 2 -12.95 -0.82 -5.41
N THR A 3 -12.85 -1.60 -6.49
CA THR A 3 -13.99 -2.20 -7.21
C THR A 3 -14.06 -3.72 -7.08
N ALA A 4 -13.17 -4.32 -6.28
CA ALA A 4 -13.09 -5.77 -6.15
C ALA A 4 -14.29 -6.29 -5.36
N HIS A 5 -15.24 -6.90 -6.07
CA HIS A 5 -16.38 -7.62 -5.54
C HIS A 5 -16.55 -8.90 -6.33
N ASP A 6 -16.74 -10.01 -5.64
CA ASP A 6 -17.09 -11.27 -6.26
C ASP A 6 -17.91 -12.09 -5.26
N SER A 7 -18.91 -12.81 -5.75
CA SER A 7 -19.80 -13.60 -4.92
C SER A 7 -19.92 -15.00 -5.52
N ALA A 8 -19.52 -16.02 -4.77
CA ALA A 8 -19.60 -17.42 -5.19
C ALA A 8 -20.52 -18.21 -4.26
N SER A 9 -21.32 -19.14 -4.79
CA SER A 9 -22.15 -20.03 -3.97
C SER A 9 -21.65 -21.46 -4.08
N VAL A 10 -21.31 -22.06 -2.94
CA VAL A 10 -20.68 -23.37 -2.85
C VAL A 10 -21.43 -24.16 -1.80
N LEU A 11 -22.02 -25.29 -2.18
CA LEU A 11 -22.79 -26.17 -1.29
C LEU A 11 -23.88 -25.43 -0.48
N GLY A 12 -24.57 -24.46 -1.10
CA GLY A 12 -25.66 -23.70 -0.47
C GLY A 12 -25.21 -22.51 0.42
N ILE A 13 -23.91 -22.30 0.61
CA ILE A 13 -23.34 -21.17 1.34
C ILE A 13 -22.90 -20.10 0.33
N LYS A 14 -23.32 -18.84 0.52
CA LYS A 14 -22.90 -17.69 -0.30
C LYS A 14 -21.64 -17.06 0.30
N PHE A 15 -20.53 -17.13 -0.43
CA PHE A 15 -19.28 -16.44 -0.13
C PHE A 15 -19.28 -15.10 -0.85
N ASP A 16 -19.57 -14.01 -0.13
CA ASP A 16 -19.49 -12.64 -0.64
C ASP A 16 -18.15 -12.04 -0.24
N ALA A 17 -17.25 -11.89 -1.22
CA ALA A 17 -15.94 -11.30 -1.02
C ALA A 17 -15.95 -9.84 -1.50
N LYS A 18 -15.93 -8.92 -0.54
CA LYS A 18 -15.77 -7.48 -0.78
C LYS A 18 -14.53 -6.97 -0.08
N PHE A 19 -13.81 -6.06 -0.72
CA PHE A 19 -12.63 -5.41 -0.14
C PHE A 19 -12.97 -4.68 1.18
N THR A 20 -14.24 -4.27 1.36
CA THR A 20 -14.73 -3.63 2.58
C THR A 20 -14.84 -4.56 3.79
N ASN A 21 -14.84 -5.87 3.60
CA ASN A 21 -15.02 -6.83 4.69
C ASN A 21 -13.74 -7.01 5.51
N SER A 22 -12.57 -6.69 4.95
CA SER A 22 -11.30 -6.78 5.66
C SER A 22 -10.76 -5.37 5.98
N PRO A 23 -10.51 -5.06 7.27
CA PRO A 23 -10.01 -3.73 7.66
C PRO A 23 -8.65 -3.43 7.03
N SER A 24 -7.81 -4.44 6.79
CA SER A 24 -6.50 -4.27 6.14
C SER A 24 -6.61 -3.80 4.69
N PHE A 25 -7.58 -4.31 3.92
CA PHE A 25 -7.80 -3.88 2.54
C PHE A 25 -8.39 -2.46 2.48
N LYS A 26 -9.29 -2.11 3.41
CA LYS A 26 -9.74 -0.71 3.57
C LYS A 26 -8.58 0.21 3.88
N TYR A 27 -7.72 -0.16 4.82
CA TYR A 27 -6.56 0.63 5.21
C TYR A 27 -5.61 0.86 4.03
N PHE A 28 -5.31 -0.19 3.25
CA PHE A 28 -4.52 -0.06 2.02
C PHE A 28 -5.14 0.92 1.03
N VAL A 29 -6.44 0.80 0.72
CA VAL A 29 -7.10 1.72 -0.24
C VAL A 29 -7.08 3.17 0.25
N ILE A 30 -7.40 3.40 1.54
CA ILE A 30 -7.44 4.75 2.12
C ILE A 30 -6.03 5.35 2.16
N ALA A 31 -5.02 4.59 2.62
CA ALA A 31 -3.65 5.07 2.70
C ALA A 31 -3.12 5.48 1.32
N TYR A 32 -3.28 4.63 0.30
CA TYR A 32 -2.82 4.94 -1.05
C TYR A 32 -3.59 6.11 -1.68
N ALA A 33 -4.88 6.28 -1.36
CA ALA A 33 -5.66 7.43 -1.82
C ALA A 33 -5.17 8.75 -1.20
N VAL A 34 -4.94 8.77 0.12
CA VAL A 34 -4.39 9.94 0.83
C VAL A 34 -3.03 10.31 0.26
N VAL A 35 -2.17 9.31 0.03
CA VAL A 35 -0.83 9.54 -0.52
C VAL A 35 -0.90 10.06 -1.94
N SER A 36 -1.79 9.55 -2.79
CA SER A 36 -1.99 10.09 -4.14
C SER A 36 -2.43 11.55 -4.12
N PHE A 37 -3.30 11.93 -3.20
CA PHE A 37 -3.70 13.33 -3.03
C PHE A 37 -2.52 14.19 -2.55
N TYR A 38 -1.76 13.69 -1.57
CA TYR A 38 -0.55 14.34 -1.09
C TYR A 38 0.46 14.57 -2.22
N SER A 39 0.72 13.58 -3.09
CA SER A 39 1.65 13.74 -4.22
C SER A 39 1.22 14.85 -5.17
N LEU A 40 -0.07 14.93 -5.48
CA LEU A 40 -0.63 15.97 -6.35
C LEU A 40 -0.46 17.36 -5.73
N VAL A 41 -0.70 17.49 -4.42
CA VAL A 41 -0.50 18.76 -3.70
C VAL A 41 0.98 19.16 -3.71
N VAL A 42 1.90 18.23 -3.44
CA VAL A 42 3.35 18.49 -3.48
C VAL A 42 3.80 18.93 -4.86
N LEU A 43 3.27 18.32 -5.93
CA LEU A 43 3.62 18.67 -7.31
C LEU A 43 3.17 20.10 -7.70
N LEU A 44 2.12 20.63 -7.07
CA LEU A 44 1.58 21.97 -7.34
C LEU A 44 2.24 23.07 -6.49
N LEU A 45 3.03 22.70 -5.48
CA LEU A 45 3.63 23.66 -4.55
C LEU A 45 4.94 24.26 -5.12
N PRO A 46 5.13 25.59 -5.03
CA PRO A 46 6.37 26.24 -5.47
C PRO A 46 7.55 25.92 -4.52
N PHE A 47 8.73 25.68 -5.11
CA PHE A 47 9.96 25.38 -4.38
C PHE A 47 10.44 26.58 -3.53
N LYS A 48 10.13 26.59 -2.23
CA LYS A 48 10.74 27.48 -1.23
C LYS A 48 11.51 26.67 -0.19
N ASN A 49 12.70 27.15 0.18
CA ASN A 49 13.68 26.44 1.03
C ASN A 49 13.11 25.92 2.37
N LEU A 50 12.16 26.62 3.00
CA LEU A 50 11.55 26.18 4.27
C LEU A 50 10.56 25.01 4.08
N LEU A 51 9.84 24.98 2.96
CA LEU A 51 8.85 23.93 2.67
C LEU A 51 9.52 22.59 2.37
N TRP A 52 10.73 22.62 1.79
CA TRP A 52 11.45 21.42 1.40
C TRP A 52 11.77 20.49 2.58
N ARG A 53 12.18 21.04 3.73
CA ARG A 53 12.46 20.25 4.94
C ARG A 53 11.19 19.62 5.51
N LEU A 54 10.06 20.34 5.44
CA LEU A 54 8.76 19.82 5.87
C LEU A 54 8.28 18.69 4.94
N ILE A 55 8.43 18.88 3.62
CA ILE A 55 8.10 17.88 2.60
C ILE A 55 8.90 16.61 2.85
N LEU A 56 10.21 16.68 3.10
CA LEU A 56 11.04 15.51 3.40
C LEU A 56 10.54 14.72 4.62
N VAL A 57 10.15 15.42 5.70
CA VAL A 57 9.59 14.75 6.88
C VAL A 57 8.24 14.09 6.55
N LEU A 58 7.36 14.78 5.80
CA LEU A 58 6.10 14.19 5.36
C LEU A 58 6.31 12.99 4.42
N ASP A 59 7.27 13.05 3.49
CA ASP A 59 7.62 11.95 2.58
C ASP A 59 8.04 10.70 3.37
N MET A 60 8.77 10.88 4.48
CA MET A 60 9.16 9.79 5.37
C MET A 60 7.94 9.16 6.03
N VAL A 61 7.03 9.97 6.58
CA VAL A 61 5.79 9.51 7.20
C VAL A 61 4.89 8.79 6.18
N VAL A 62 4.78 9.34 4.98
CA VAL A 62 4.01 8.76 3.86
C VAL A 62 4.57 7.41 3.45
N THR A 63 5.90 7.28 3.34
CA THR A 63 6.55 6.02 2.98
C THR A 63 6.32 4.94 4.05
N LEU A 64 6.40 5.30 5.33
CA LEU A 64 6.08 4.40 6.45
C LEU A 64 4.60 3.99 6.46
N LEU A 65 3.69 4.92 6.13
CA LEU A 65 2.27 4.64 6.03
C LEU A 65 1.96 3.66 4.88
N LEU A 66 2.55 3.85 3.69
CA LEU A 66 2.37 2.95 2.55
C LEU A 66 2.87 1.53 2.83
N THR A 67 4.05 1.42 3.44
CA THR A 67 4.69 0.12 3.74
C THR A 67 3.94 -0.66 4.81
N SER A 68 3.47 0.01 5.86
CA SER A 68 2.61 -0.59 6.89
C SER A 68 1.25 -1.03 6.33
N ALA A 69 0.61 -0.22 5.48
CA ALA A 69 -0.65 -0.58 4.85
C ALA A 69 -0.51 -1.75 3.85
N ALA A 70 0.55 -1.75 3.05
CA ALA A 70 0.86 -2.82 2.10
C ALA A 70 1.15 -4.15 2.80
N SER A 71 1.94 -4.13 3.87
CA SER A 71 2.25 -5.35 4.64
C SER A 71 1.02 -5.91 5.36
N ALA A 72 0.17 -5.08 5.97
CA ALA A 72 -1.08 -5.51 6.58
C ALA A 72 -2.04 -6.15 5.57
N ALA A 73 -2.16 -5.56 4.38
CA ALA A 73 -3.00 -6.09 3.32
C ALA A 73 -2.42 -7.38 2.70
N LEU A 74 -1.09 -7.45 2.55
CA LEU A 74 -0.39 -8.66 2.09
C LEU A 74 -0.62 -9.83 3.04
N ALA A 75 -0.56 -9.60 4.35
CA ALA A 75 -0.80 -10.65 5.35
C ALA A 75 -2.20 -11.26 5.18
N ILE A 76 -3.24 -10.43 5.07
CA ILE A 76 -4.61 -10.92 4.85
C ILE A 76 -4.77 -11.59 3.48
N ALA A 77 -4.15 -11.06 2.43
CA ALA A 77 -4.17 -11.69 1.12
C ALA A 77 -3.48 -13.07 1.12
N TYR A 78 -2.38 -13.22 1.86
CA TYR A 78 -1.68 -14.49 2.02
C TYR A 78 -2.55 -15.52 2.74
N VAL A 79 -3.18 -15.13 3.84
CA VAL A 79 -4.12 -16.00 4.56
C VAL A 79 -5.34 -16.32 3.70
N GLY A 80 -5.85 -15.37 2.91
CA GLY A 80 -6.95 -15.62 1.96
C GLY A 80 -6.60 -16.62 0.84
N LYS A 81 -5.34 -16.63 0.40
CA LYS A 81 -4.86 -17.52 -0.68
C LYS A 81 -4.50 -18.93 -0.19
N LYS A 82 -3.76 -19.04 0.92
CA LYS A 82 -3.31 -20.34 1.45
C LYS A 82 -4.20 -20.91 2.56
N GLY A 83 -4.98 -20.08 3.24
CA GLY A 83 -5.62 -20.45 4.50
C GLY A 83 -4.61 -20.55 5.65
N ASN A 84 -5.13 -20.82 6.85
CA ASN A 84 -4.36 -21.20 8.03
C ASN A 84 -5.18 -22.17 8.89
N SER A 85 -4.91 -23.47 8.77
CA SER A 85 -5.64 -24.51 9.50
C SER A 85 -5.50 -24.40 11.02
N HIS A 86 -4.37 -23.86 11.51
CA HIS A 86 -4.14 -23.71 12.95
C HIS A 86 -5.03 -22.61 13.56
N ALA A 87 -5.40 -21.59 12.77
CA ALA A 87 -6.32 -20.53 13.15
C ALA A 87 -7.75 -20.73 12.62
N GLY A 88 -8.04 -21.86 11.98
CA GLY A 88 -9.34 -22.16 11.36
C GLY A 88 -9.68 -21.32 10.12
N TRP A 89 -8.71 -20.64 9.51
CA TRP A 89 -8.93 -19.85 8.29
C TRP A 89 -8.90 -20.75 7.04
N LEU A 90 -10.01 -20.79 6.31
CA LEU A 90 -10.10 -21.51 5.05
C LEU A 90 -9.60 -20.65 3.89
N ALA A 91 -8.95 -21.27 2.90
CA ALA A 91 -8.57 -20.59 1.67
C ALA A 91 -9.82 -20.21 0.86
N ILE A 92 -9.96 -18.91 0.59
CA ILE A 92 -11.15 -18.32 -0.04
C ILE A 92 -10.93 -18.09 -1.54
N CYS A 93 -9.68 -17.92 -1.96
CA CYS A 93 -9.33 -17.63 -3.36
C CYS A 93 -9.66 -18.76 -4.35
N GLY A 94 -9.90 -19.99 -3.88
CA GLY A 94 -10.41 -21.06 -4.74
C GLY A 94 -11.88 -20.86 -5.15
N GLN A 95 -12.66 -20.11 -4.36
CA GLN A 95 -14.09 -19.89 -4.60
C GLN A 95 -14.38 -18.53 -5.26
N VAL A 96 -13.57 -17.51 -4.97
CA VAL A 96 -13.69 -16.15 -5.53
C VAL A 96 -12.43 -15.73 -6.31
N PRO A 97 -12.11 -16.41 -7.42
CA PRO A 97 -10.86 -16.22 -8.13
C PRO A 97 -10.72 -14.80 -8.70
N LYS A 98 -11.80 -14.18 -9.20
CA LYS A 98 -11.73 -12.82 -9.77
C LYS A 98 -11.38 -11.79 -8.71
N PHE A 99 -12.00 -11.88 -7.54
CA PHE A 99 -11.67 -11.01 -6.40
C PHE A 99 -10.20 -11.15 -6.00
N CYS A 100 -9.70 -12.40 -5.93
CA CYS A 100 -8.32 -12.65 -5.52
C CYS A 100 -7.29 -12.20 -6.57
N ASP A 101 -7.55 -12.39 -7.87
CA ASP A 101 -6.68 -11.89 -8.92
C ASP A 101 -6.63 -10.36 -8.92
N GLN A 102 -7.80 -9.71 -8.83
CA GLN A 102 -7.86 -8.25 -8.81
C GLN A 102 -7.20 -7.65 -7.56
N THR A 103 -7.34 -8.30 -6.40
CA THR A 103 -6.70 -7.89 -5.14
C THR A 103 -5.19 -8.11 -5.20
N SER A 104 -4.74 -9.25 -5.74
CA SER A 104 -3.32 -9.57 -5.88
C SER A 104 -2.62 -8.61 -6.84
N ALA A 105 -3.25 -8.31 -7.98
CA ALA A 105 -2.73 -7.34 -8.94
C ALA A 105 -2.62 -5.94 -8.32
N ALA A 106 -3.65 -5.50 -7.59
CA ALA A 106 -3.64 -4.20 -6.94
C ALA A 106 -2.62 -4.11 -5.79
N LEU A 107 -2.40 -5.18 -5.04
CA LEU A 107 -1.31 -5.28 -4.06
C LEU A 107 0.05 -5.17 -4.74
N ALA A 108 0.27 -5.91 -5.82
CA ALA A 108 1.54 -5.88 -6.55
C ALA A 108 1.87 -4.46 -7.03
N VAL A 109 0.90 -3.77 -7.65
CA VAL A 109 1.06 -2.37 -8.07
C VAL A 109 1.32 -1.45 -6.86
N GLY A 110 0.63 -1.67 -5.74
CA GLY A 110 0.87 -0.91 -4.52
C GLY A 110 2.29 -1.07 -3.99
N PHE A 111 2.79 -2.30 -3.90
CA PHE A 111 4.17 -2.57 -3.48
C PHE A 111 5.19 -1.88 -4.37
N VAL A 112 4.99 -1.92 -5.69
CA VAL A 112 5.86 -1.20 -6.63
C VAL A 112 5.84 0.31 -6.34
N ALA A 113 4.66 0.90 -6.13
CA ALA A 113 4.55 2.30 -5.75
C ALA A 113 5.25 2.63 -4.42
N ALA A 114 5.12 1.78 -3.40
CA ALA A 114 5.83 1.96 -2.12
C ALA A 114 7.35 1.89 -2.28
N ILE A 115 7.87 1.00 -3.13
CA ILE A 115 9.31 0.92 -3.44
C ILE A 115 9.78 2.19 -4.13
N ILE A 116 9.03 2.69 -5.12
CA ILE A 116 9.35 3.94 -5.81
C ILE A 116 9.42 5.10 -4.80
N TYR A 117 8.43 5.22 -3.92
CA TYR A 117 8.42 6.21 -2.85
C TYR A 117 9.64 6.11 -1.93
N PHE A 118 10.03 4.89 -1.55
CA PHE A 118 11.20 4.66 -0.72
C PHE A 118 12.50 5.09 -1.43
N VAL A 119 12.66 4.79 -2.72
CA VAL A 119 13.82 5.24 -3.50
C VAL A 119 13.85 6.77 -3.63
N LEU A 120 12.70 7.41 -3.85
CA LEU A 120 12.59 8.87 -3.88
C LEU A 120 12.96 9.50 -2.53
N LEU A 121 12.51 8.91 -1.42
CA LEU A 121 12.90 9.34 -0.08
C LEU A 121 14.42 9.31 0.11
N LEU A 122 15.07 8.22 -0.29
CA LEU A 122 16.53 8.08 -0.20
C LEU A 122 17.26 9.12 -1.06
N TYR A 123 16.77 9.38 -2.27
CA TYR A 123 17.33 10.40 -3.14
C TYR A 123 17.19 11.80 -2.52
N SER A 124 16.01 12.15 -2.00
CA SER A 124 15.75 13.42 -1.32
C SER A 124 16.63 13.58 -0.07
N LEU A 125 16.81 12.52 0.71
CA LEU A 125 17.69 12.51 1.88
C LEU A 125 19.14 12.74 1.47
N HIS A 126 19.62 12.03 0.45
CA HIS A 126 20.98 12.19 -0.06
C HIS A 126 21.23 13.61 -0.59
N ALA A 127 20.28 14.19 -1.33
CA ALA A 127 20.39 15.55 -1.84
C ALA A 127 20.51 16.59 -0.71
N VAL A 128 19.73 16.43 0.36
CA VAL A 128 19.77 17.33 1.53
C VAL A 128 21.02 17.12 2.39
N LEU A 129 21.51 15.88 2.50
CA LEU A 129 22.62 15.53 3.36
C LEU A 129 24.00 15.74 2.70
N SER A 130 24.08 15.66 1.36
CA SER A 130 25.32 15.87 0.58
C SER A 130 26.08 17.19 0.87
N PRO A 131 25.45 18.37 1.05
CA PRO A 131 26.18 19.58 1.44
C PRO A 131 26.69 19.56 2.89
N LEU A 132 26.17 18.66 3.75
CA LEU A 132 26.59 18.54 5.15
C LEU A 132 27.82 17.63 5.32
N PHE A 133 28.02 16.69 4.40
CA PHE A 133 29.20 15.84 4.32
C PHE A 133 29.96 16.16 3.02
N PRO A 134 30.65 17.33 2.93
CA PRO A 134 31.65 17.48 1.91
C PRO A 134 32.65 16.34 2.10
N ALA A 135 32.91 15.58 1.04
CA ALA A 135 33.92 14.53 1.04
C ALA A 135 35.18 15.11 1.68
N SER A 136 35.57 14.57 2.83
CA SER A 136 36.83 14.88 3.49
C SER A 136 37.95 14.34 2.62
N THR A 137 38.36 15.13 1.62
CA THR A 137 39.65 15.01 0.94
C THR A 137 40.76 15.45 1.86
#